data_AF-A0A9Q0LRX5-F1
#
_entry.id   AF-A0A9Q0LRX5-F1
#
_cell.length_a   1.000
_cell.length_b   1.000
_cell.length_c   1.000
_cell.angle_alpha   90.00
_cell.angle_beta   90.00
_cell.angle_gamma   90.00
#
_symmetry.space_group_name_H-M   'P 1'
#
loop_
_entity.id
_entity.type
_entity.pdbx_description
1 polymer ?
#
loop_
_entity_poly.entity_id
_entity_poly.type
_entity_poly.pdbx_seq_one_letter_code
_entity_poly.pdbx_strand_id
1 'polypeptide(L)' 'MLFDDTFELNDIEDKERKVFEKVTRIHCKSEICDVELTLDVNTDIYPVKLNDKFKIAIASTLSLDGEADQGVEIKLLYL' A
#
# COMPACT_ATOMS: atom_id res chain seq x y z
N MET A 1 4.01 -11.91 10.82
CA MET A 1 3.80 -11.37 9.47
C MET A 1 2.72 -12.21 8.79
N LEU A 2 1.71 -11.58 8.20
CA LEU A 2 0.57 -12.25 7.56
C LEU A 2 0.73 -12.33 6.04
N PHE A 3 1.36 -11.33 5.44
CA PHE A 3 1.59 -11.25 4.01
C PHE A 3 2.85 -10.40 3.75
N ASP A 4 3.64 -10.76 2.74
CA ASP A 4 4.81 -10.02 2.30
C ASP A 4 5.06 -10.33 0.82
N ASP A 5 4.94 -9.32 -0.03
CA ASP A 5 5.13 -9.49 -1.48
C ASP A 5 5.54 -8.17 -2.16
N THR A 6 6.08 -8.29 -3.38
CA THR A 6 6.41 -7.17 -4.25
C THR A 6 5.34 -7.01 -5.31
N PHE A 7 4.87 -5.77 -5.51
CA PHE A 7 3.87 -5.42 -6.50
C PHE A 7 4.42 -4.43 -7.51
N GLU A 8 4.00 -4.59 -8.76
CA GLU A 8 4.19 -3.62 -9.83
C GLU A 8 2.87 -2.88 -10.10
N LEU A 9 2.94 -1.55 -10.18
CA LEU A 9 1.79 -0.69 -10.47
C LEU A 9 1.49 -0.71 -11.97
N ASN A 10 0.37 -1.32 -12.33
CA ASN A 10 -0.02 -1.51 -13.73
C ASN A 10 -1.02 -0.46 -14.21
N ASP A 11 -1.83 0.07 -13.29
CA ASP A 11 -2.85 1.07 -13.61
C ASP A 11 -3.02 2.07 -12.45
N ILE A 12 -3.28 3.31 -12.83
CA ILE A 12 -3.46 4.44 -11.92
C ILE A 12 -4.72 5.19 -12.33
N GLU A 13 -5.53 5.58 -11.35
CA GLU A 13 -6.73 6.38 -11.62
C GLU A 13 -6.39 7.62 -12.45
N ASP A 14 -7.07 7.75 -13.59
CA ASP A 14 -6.89 8.84 -14.55
C ASP A 14 -7.21 10.20 -13.89
N LYS A 15 -6.40 11.21 -14.19
CA LYS A 15 -6.60 12.59 -13.73
C LYS A 15 -7.96 13.16 -14.13
N GLU A 16 -8.51 12.77 -15.29
CA GLU A 16 -9.85 13.23 -15.71
C GLU A 16 -10.99 12.60 -14.89
N ARG A 17 -10.74 11.45 -14.28
CA ARG A 17 -11.71 10.70 -13.46
C ARG A 17 -11.47 10.88 -11.95
N LYS A 18 -10.40 11.57 -11.58
CA LYS A 18 -9.96 11.70 -10.20
C LYS A 18 -10.97 12.52 -9.40
N VAL A 19 -11.59 11.88 -8.40
CA VAL A 19 -12.57 12.52 -7.51
C VAL A 19 -11.87 13.25 -6.35
N PHE A 20 -10.72 12.74 -5.90
CA PHE A 20 -9.99 13.25 -4.74
C PHE A 20 -8.64 13.86 -5.14
N GLU A 21 -8.36 15.09 -4.73
CA GLU A 21 -7.10 15.75 -5.11
C GLU A 21 -5.86 15.03 -4.56
N LYS A 22 -5.92 14.59 -3.29
CA LYS A 22 -4.78 14.03 -2.54
C LYS A 22 -4.77 12.50 -2.47
N VAL A 23 -5.83 11.83 -2.91
CA VAL A 23 -5.94 10.37 -2.84
C VAL A 23 -6.08 9.84 -4.26
N THR A 24 -5.32 8.80 -4.59
CA THR A 24 -5.40 8.13 -5.88
C THR A 24 -5.60 6.66 -5.65
N ARG A 25 -6.55 6.07 -6.37
CA ARG A 25 -6.70 4.60 -6.43
C ARG A 25 -5.66 4.01 -7.37
N ILE A 26 -4.90 3.03 -6.89
CA ILE A 26 -3.92 2.28 -7.69
C ILE A 26 -4.33 0.82 -7.82
N HIS A 27 -4.00 0.23 -8.96
CA HIS A 27 -4.19 -1.18 -9.25
C HIS A 27 -2.84 -1.83 -9.56
N CYS A 28 -2.53 -2.89 -8.83
CA CYS A 28 -1.21 -3.48 -8.80
C CYS A 28 -1.32 -5.00 -8.90
N LYS A 29 -0.32 -5.62 -9.50
CA LYS A 29 -0.23 -7.08 -9.56
C LYS A 29 1.03 -7.52 -8.85
N SER A 30 0.91 -8.58 -8.06
CA SER A 30 2.06 -9.22 -7.44
C SER A 30 2.99 -9.80 -8.52
N GLU A 31 4.29 -9.72 -8.27
CA GLU A 31 5.29 -10.35 -9.14
C GLU A 31 5.42 -11.86 -8.89
N ILE A 32 5.05 -12.33 -7.70
CA ILE A 32 5.35 -13.69 -7.23
C ILE A 32 4.07 -14.51 -7.11
N CYS A 33 3.02 -13.91 -6.57
CA CYS A 33 1.74 -14.54 -6.32
C CYS A 33 0.72 -14.13 -7.40
N ASP A 34 -0.29 -14.97 -7.63
CA ASP A 34 -1.43 -14.60 -8.46
C ASP A 34 -2.44 -13.78 -7.63
N VAL A 35 -1.99 -12.58 -7.24
CA VAL A 35 -2.74 -11.65 -6.39
C VAL A 35 -2.77 -10.28 -7.05
N GLU A 36 -3.95 -9.68 -7.10
CA GLU A 36 -4.16 -8.29 -7.48
C GLU A 36 -4.47 -7.45 -6.24
N LEU A 37 -3.93 -6.24 -6.19
CA LEU A 37 -4.14 -5.28 -5.11
C LEU A 37 -4.79 -4.02 -5.67
N THR A 38 -5.86 -3.58 -5.02
CA THR A 38 -6.43 -2.24 -5.21
C THR A 38 -6.26 -1.46 -3.91
N LEU A 39 -5.63 -0.30 -3.98
CA LEU A 39 -5.30 0.51 -2.80
C LEU A 39 -5.54 1.99 -3.06
N ASP A 40 -6.11 2.69 -2.08
CA ASP A 40 -6.24 4.14 -2.10
C ASP A 40 -5.04 4.75 -1.35
N VAL A 41 -4.20 5.48 -2.08
CA VAL A 41 -2.95 6.04 -1.54
C VAL A 41 -3.06 7.55 -1.44
N ASN A 42 -2.59 8.14 -0.34
CA ASN A 42 -2.40 9.58 -0.25
C ASN A 42 -1.18 9.99 -1.09
N THR A 43 -1.43 10.46 -2.31
CA THR A 43 -0.40 10.77 -3.31
C THR A 43 0.25 12.14 -3.15
N ASP A 44 -0.24 12.97 -2.22
CA ASP A 44 0.41 14.22 -1.80
C ASP A 44 1.62 13.93 -0.91
N ILE A 45 1.51 12.89 -0.07
CA ILE A 45 2.58 12.46 0.86
C ILE A 45 3.45 11.38 0.24
N TYR A 46 2.85 10.41 -0.46
CA TYR A 46 3.54 9.29 -1.09
C TYR A 46 3.26 9.26 -2.60
N PRO A 47 4.04 9.99 -3.41
CA PRO A 47 3.86 10.05 -4.86
C PRO A 47 4.10 8.67 -5.51
N VAL A 48 3.22 8.28 -6.42
CA VAL A 48 3.29 7.00 -7.14
C VAL A 48 3.19 7.22 -8.66
N LYS A 49 3.83 6.35 -9.44
CA LYS A 49 3.86 6.38 -10.91
C LYS A 49 3.65 4.99 -11.48
N LEU A 50 3.20 4.95 -12.75
CA LEU A 50 3.11 3.70 -13.52
C LEU A 50 4.47 2.99 -13.56
N ASN A 51 4.45 1.66 -13.42
CA ASN A 51 5.60 0.76 -13.33
C ASN A 51 6.46 0.94 -12.06
N ASP A 52 6.03 1.74 -11.08
CA ASP A 52 6.69 1.72 -9.78
C ASP A 52 6.53 0.34 -9.13
N LYS A 53 7.59 -0.10 -8.46
CA LYS A 53 7.62 -1.36 -7.71
C LYS A 53 7.73 -1.07 -6.23
N PHE A 54 6.89 -1.71 -5.44
CA PHE A 54 6.88 -1.56 -3.99
C PHE A 54 6.64 -2.88 -3.30
N LYS A 55 7.26 -2.99 -2.11
CA LYS A 55 7.05 -4.11 -1.21
C LYS A 55 5.92 -3.79 -0.26
N ILE A 56 4.97 -4.70 -0.13
CA ILE A 56 3.86 -4.59 0.81
C ILE A 56 3.95 -5.74 1.79
N ALA A 57 3.96 -5.38 3.07
CA ALA A 57 3.87 -6.31 4.17
C ALA A 57 2.63 -6.01 5.00
N ILE A 58 1.85 -7.05 5.32
CA ILE A 58 0.73 -7.00 6.25
C ILE A 58 1.13 -7.81 7.46
N ALA A 59 0.99 -7.25 8.65
CA ALA A 59 1.29 -7.91 9.91
C ALA A 59 0.10 -7.79 10.87
N SER A 60 -0.10 -8.80 11.70
CA SER A 60 -1.11 -8.81 12.78
C SER A 60 -0.69 -7.99 14.00
N THR A 61 0.55 -7.52 14.03
CA THR A 61 1.13 -6.73 15.12
C THR A 61 2.35 -5.96 14.61
N LEU A 62 2.61 -4.79 15.21
CA LEU A 62 3.83 -4.02 15.04
C LEU A 62 4.93 -4.42 16.05
N SER A 63 4.61 -5.26 17.04
CA SER A 63 5.59 -5.77 17.99
C SER A 63 6.62 -6.64 17.28
N LEU A 64 7.90 -6.30 17.44
CA LEU A 64 9.00 -7.10 16.90
C LEU A 64 9.07 -8.50 17.54
N ASP A 65 8.62 -8.60 18.80
CA ASP A 65 8.60 -9.85 19.57
C ASP A 65 7.31 -10.65 19.36
N GLY A 66 6.39 -10.16 18.51
CA GLY A 66 5.19 -10.88 18.07
C GLY A 66 4.03 -10.84 19.06
N GLU A 67 4.10 -10.00 20.11
CA GLU A 67 2.98 -9.80 21.02
C GLU A 67 1.76 -9.24 20.29
N ALA A 68 0.58 -9.73 20.67
CA ALA A 68 -0.68 -9.27 20.07
C ALA A 68 -0.88 -7.78 20.35
N ASP A 69 -1.42 -7.05 19.36
CA ASP A 69 -1.77 -5.65 19.54
C ASP A 69 -2.77 -5.50 20.70
N GLN A 70 -2.44 -4.63 21.66
CA GLN A 70 -3.24 -4.34 22.83
C GLN A 70 -4.14 -3.11 22.63
N GLY A 71 -4.22 -2.58 21.41
CA GLY A 71 -5.16 -1.51 21.04
C GLY A 71 -4.72 -0.11 21.43
N VAL A 72 -3.41 0.16 21.43
CA VAL A 72 -2.84 1.50 21.67
C VAL A 72 -2.15 1.99 20.40
N GLU A 73 -2.89 2.66 19.53
CA GLU A 73 -2.37 3.21 18.27
C GLU A 73 -1.76 4.61 18.51
N ILE A 74 -0.54 4.89 18.00
CA ILE A 74 -0.19 5.90 16.97
C ILE A 74 1.30 5.72 16.58
N LYS A 75 1.60 5.39 15.32
CA LYS A 75 2.67 6.05 14.54
C LYS A 75 2.57 5.71 13.06
N LEU A 76 2.18 6.73 12.29
CA LEU A 76 2.60 6.88 10.90
C LEU A 76 4.14 6.88 10.90
N LEU A 77 4.74 5.73 10.56
CA LEU A 77 6.15 5.72 10.18
C LEU A 77 6.20 6.32 8.78
N TYR A 78 6.65 7.57 8.72
CA TYR A 78 6.97 8.28 7.49
C TYR A 78 7.85 7.41 6.58
N LEU A 79 7.33 7.08 5.41
CA LEU A 79 8.06 6.91 4.17
C LEU A 79 7.29 7.65 3.08
#